data_AF-A0A0W1B4X9-F1
#
_entry.id   AF-A0A0W1B4X9-F1
#
_cell.length_a   1.000
_cell.length_b   1.000
_cell.length_c   1.000
_cell.angle_alpha   90.00
_cell.angle_beta   90.00
_cell.angle_gamma   90.00
#
_symmetry.space_group_name_H-M   'P 1'
#
loop_
_entity.id
_entity.type
_entity.pdbx_description
1 polymer ?
#
loop_
_entity_poly.entity_id
_entity_poly.type
_entity_poly.pdbx_seq_one_letter_code
_entity_poly.pdbx_strand_id
1 'polypeptide(L)'
;MKILQMENAKVQLAYASQHMEKIGSNQSKLLDKLYELESRIQPRKQYGFIHGEMGPDHVLVNDKLEPFLIDIKGLLKLIHRGFPDQPFAKGLAEYQSERALRFIEK
;
A
#
# COMPACT_ATOMS: atom_id res chain seq x y z
N MET A 1 17.72 10.81 -6.22
CA MET A 1 17.57 9.34 -6.21
C MET A 1 16.16 9.04 -6.66
N LYS A 2 15.96 8.32 -7.77
CA LYS A 2 14.61 8.03 -8.28
C LYS A 2 14.03 6.88 -7.46
N ILE A 3 12.96 7.13 -6.70
CA ILE A 3 12.34 6.12 -5.85
C ILE A 3 11.49 5.21 -6.75
N LEU A 4 11.85 3.92 -6.87
CA LEU A 4 11.12 2.94 -7.70
C LEU A 4 9.61 2.92 -7.39
N GLN A 5 9.27 3.12 -6.13
CA GLN A 5 7.91 3.17 -5.62
C GLN A 5 7.11 4.33 -6.21
N MET A 6 7.75 5.48 -6.50
CA MET A 6 7.07 6.62 -7.13
C MET A 6 6.68 6.31 -8.57
N GLU A 7 7.56 5.66 -9.33
CA GLU A 7 7.26 5.28 -10.71
C GLU A 7 6.16 4.21 -10.76
N ASN A 8 6.18 3.23 -9.85
CA ASN A 8 5.10 2.26 -9.71
C ASN A 8 3.77 2.92 -9.32
N ALA A 9 3.79 3.88 -8.38
CA ALA A 9 2.60 4.60 -7.96
C ALA A 9 1.97 5.38 -9.12
N LYS A 10 2.78 5.99 -10.01
CA LYS A 10 2.28 6.66 -11.22
C LYS A 10 1.59 5.68 -12.17
N VAL A 11 2.19 4.51 -12.41
CA VAL A 11 1.60 3.47 -13.27
C VAL A 11 0.27 2.98 -12.69
N GLN A 12 0.22 2.73 -11.38
CA GLN A 12 -0.99 2.29 -10.69
C GLN A 12 -2.08 3.36 -10.71
N LEU A 13 -1.71 4.62 -10.46
CA LEU A 13 -2.65 5.73 -10.53
C LEU A 13 -3.22 5.86 -11.94
N ALA A 14 -2.38 5.78 -12.98
CA ALA A 14 -2.82 5.83 -14.37
C ALA A 14 -3.80 4.68 -14.71
N TYR A 15 -3.51 3.47 -14.25
CA TYR A 15 -4.42 2.33 -14.42
C TYR A 15 -5.74 2.55 -13.67
N ALA A 16 -5.69 2.89 -12.38
CA ALA A 16 -6.88 3.10 -11.55
C ALA A 16 -7.77 4.23 -12.11
N SER A 17 -7.18 5.33 -12.61
CA SER A 17 -7.91 6.43 -13.23
C SER A 17 -8.70 6.01 -14.47
N GLN A 18 -8.28 4.98 -15.20
CA GLN A 18 -9.02 4.46 -16.35
C GLN A 18 -10.22 3.59 -15.96
N HIS A 19 -10.18 2.99 -14.77
CA HIS A 19 -11.18 2.01 -14.33
C HIS A 19 -12.08 2.50 -13.20
N MET A 20 -11.75 3.63 -12.57
CA MET A 20 -12.45 4.17 -11.42
C MET A 20 -12.72 5.67 -11.60
N GLU A 21 -13.98 6.02 -11.85
CA GLU A 21 -14.40 7.39 -12.14
C GLU A 21 -13.96 8.40 -11.06
N LYS A 22 -14.15 8.07 -9.77
CA LYS A 22 -13.73 8.94 -8.66
C LYS A 22 -12.22 9.24 -8.65
N ILE A 23 -11.40 8.27 -9.06
CA ILE A 23 -9.94 8.41 -9.15
C ILE A 23 -9.57 9.16 -10.43
N GLY A 24 -10.22 8.89 -11.55
CA GLY A 24 -10.06 9.63 -12.81
C GLY A 24 -10.31 11.12 -12.62
N SER A 25 -11.44 11.49 -12.03
CA SER A 25 -11.83 12.87 -11.76
C SER A 25 -10.89 13.62 -10.79
N ASN A 26 -10.06 12.91 -10.04
CA ASN A 26 -9.11 13.48 -9.08
C ASN A 26 -7.63 13.16 -9.39
N GLN A 27 -7.33 12.61 -10.58
CA GLN A 27 -6.01 12.08 -10.90
C GLN A 27 -4.89 13.10 -10.71
N SER A 28 -5.07 14.33 -11.17
CA SER A 28 -4.06 15.40 -11.01
C SER A 28 -3.78 15.69 -9.54
N LYS A 29 -4.82 15.85 -8.71
CA LYS A 29 -4.68 16.14 -7.28
C LYS A 29 -3.97 15.00 -6.54
N LEU A 30 -4.29 13.76 -6.90
CA LEU A 30 -3.64 12.58 -6.35
C LEU A 30 -2.16 12.52 -6.77
N LEU A 31 -1.85 12.87 -8.02
CA LEU A 31 -0.47 12.92 -8.51
C LEU A 31 0.34 14.00 -7.79
N ASP A 32 -0.22 15.19 -7.60
CA ASP A 32 0.41 16.27 -6.82
C ASP A 32 0.68 15.81 -5.38
N LYS A 33 -0.27 15.09 -4.77
CA LYS A 33 -0.09 14.54 -3.43
C LYS A 33 1.01 13.49 -3.37
N LEU A 34 1.15 12.65 -4.39
CA LEU A 34 2.25 11.68 -4.48
C LEU A 34 3.60 12.39 -4.53
N TYR A 35 3.74 13.47 -5.31
CA TYR A 35 4.96 14.28 -5.32
C TYR A 35 5.25 14.93 -3.97
N GLU A 36 4.23 15.48 -3.30
CA GLU A 36 4.37 16.04 -1.94
C GLU A 36 4.89 14.99 -0.95
N LEU A 37 4.31 13.78 -0.96
CA LEU A 37 4.72 12.70 -0.06
C LEU A 37 6.12 12.18 -0.39
N GLU A 38 6.46 12.04 -1.67
CA GLU A 38 7.78 11.59 -2.11
C GLU A 38 8.88 12.56 -1.67
N SER A 39 8.61 13.87 -1.74
CA SER A 39 9.55 14.91 -1.28
C SER A 39 9.92 14.82 0.20
N ARG A 40 9.06 14.18 1.01
CA ARG A 40 9.27 13.99 2.46
C ARG A 40 10.06 12.72 2.79
N ILE A 41 10.26 11.82 1.81
CA ILE A 41 10.98 10.57 2.03
C ILE A 41 12.47 10.85 2.11
N GLN A 42 13.06 10.56 3.27
CA GLN A 42 14.51 10.63 3.46
C GLN A 42 15.16 9.24 3.37
N PRO A 43 16.40 9.13 2.87
CA PRO A 43 17.15 7.88 2.92
C PRO A 43 17.27 7.36 4.35
N ARG A 44 16.94 6.08 4.57
CA ARG A 44 17.13 5.43 5.87
C ARG A 44 18.58 4.98 6.04
N LYS A 45 19.10 5.13 7.26
CA LYS A 45 20.42 4.62 7.66
C LYS A 45 20.36 3.21 8.27
N GLN A 46 19.15 2.73 8.58
CA GLN A 46 18.89 1.43 9.19
C GLN A 46 17.74 0.75 8.45
N TYR A 47 17.84 -0.56 8.30
CA TYR A 47 16.87 -1.39 7.61
C TYR A 47 16.32 -2.43 8.59
N GLY A 48 15.02 -2.65 8.54
CA GLY A 48 14.32 -3.68 9.29
C GLY A 48 13.32 -4.41 8.38
N PHE A 49 13.00 -5.64 8.71
CA PHE A 49 11.98 -6.40 8.00
C PHE A 49 10.60 -6.00 8.49
N ILE A 50 9.71 -5.66 7.55
CA ILE A 50 8.30 -5.40 7.84
C ILE A 50 7.52 -6.54 7.20
N HIS A 51 6.67 -7.19 8.00
CA HIS A 51 5.88 -8.36 7.61
C HIS A 51 4.80 -8.05 6.56
N GLY A 52 4.42 -6.79 6.37
CA GLY A 52 3.72 -6.33 5.17
C GLY A 52 2.22 -6.61 5.14
N GLU A 53 1.76 -7.64 5.85
CA GLU A 53 0.35 -8.03 5.93
C GLU A 53 -0.12 -8.24 7.38
N MET A 54 0.61 -7.73 8.37
CA MET A 54 0.34 -7.97 9.80
C MET A 54 -1.11 -7.70 10.21
N GLY A 55 -1.83 -8.77 10.52
CA GLY A 55 -3.09 -8.80 11.24
C GLY A 55 -3.02 -9.77 12.44
N PRO A 56 -4.05 -9.79 13.32
CA PRO A 56 -4.10 -10.70 14.47
C PRO A 56 -4.09 -12.18 14.08
N ASP A 57 -4.50 -12.50 12.87
CA ASP A 57 -4.44 -13.81 12.22
C ASP A 57 -3.01 -14.28 11.88
N HIS A 58 -2.03 -13.38 11.90
CA HIS A 58 -0.61 -13.68 11.65
C HIS A 58 0.20 -13.94 12.93
N VAL A 59 -0.49 -14.04 14.07
CA VAL A 59 0.13 -14.32 15.38
C VAL A 59 -0.48 -15.60 15.95
N LEU A 60 0.34 -16.64 16.12
CA LEU A 60 -0.03 -17.78 16.95
C LEU A 60 0.41 -17.54 18.38
N VAL A 61 -0.32 -18.13 19.33
CA VAL A 61 0.01 -18.06 20.76
C VAL A 61 0.11 -19.49 21.28
N ASN A 62 1.20 -19.81 21.97
CA ASN A 62 1.36 -21.12 22.58
C ASN A 62 0.65 -21.21 23.95
N ASP A 63 0.71 -22.38 24.58
CA ASP A 63 0.09 -22.64 25.89
C ASP A 63 0.64 -21.78 27.04
N LYS A 64 1.79 -21.12 26.82
CA LYS A 64 2.43 -20.18 27.76
C LYS A 64 2.11 -18.72 27.46
N LEU A 65 1.21 -18.47 26.51
CA LEU A 65 0.85 -17.12 26.03
C LEU A 65 1.99 -16.39 25.31
N GLU A 66 2.95 -17.11 24.74
CA GLU A 66 4.04 -16.53 23.98
C GLU A 66 3.63 -16.37 22.50
N PRO A 67 3.77 -15.17 21.90
CA PRO A 67 3.38 -14.93 20.53
C PRO A 67 4.45 -15.38 19.53
N PHE A 68 4.01 -16.02 18.44
CA PHE A 68 4.81 -16.42 17.30
C PHE A 68 4.29 -15.74 16.04
N LEU A 69 5.18 -15.01 15.37
CA LEU A 69 4.88 -14.44 14.06
C LEU A 69 4.93 -15.56 13.01
N ILE A 70 3.82 -15.75 12.32
CA ILE A 70 3.68 -16.74 11.26
C ILE A 70 3.34 -16.06 9.93
N ASP A 71 3.24 -16.87 8.88
CA ASP A 71 2.96 -16.42 7.52
C ASP A 71 3.87 -15.29 7.01
N ILE A 72 5.17 -15.59 6.98
CA ILE A 72 6.19 -14.66 6.49
C ILE A 72 6.16 -14.46 4.97
N LYS A 73 5.15 -15.00 4.25
CA LYS A 73 5.04 -14.83 2.79
C LYS A 73 4.74 -13.39 2.39
N GLY A 74 4.15 -12.62 3.31
CA GLY A 74 3.97 -11.18 3.21
C GLY A 74 5.25 -10.37 3.47
N LEU A 75 6.39 -10.98 3.90
CA LEU A 75 7.64 -10.24 4.14
C LEU A 75 8.03 -9.45 2.89
N LEU A 76 7.74 -8.15 2.94
CA LEU A 76 7.96 -7.27 1.81
C LEU A 76 9.43 -6.85 1.79
N LYS A 77 10.22 -7.47 0.91
CA LYS A 77 11.22 -6.73 0.14
C LYS A 77 10.51 -6.19 -1.09
N LEU A 78 9.86 -5.04 -0.94
CA LEU A 78 9.22 -4.16 -1.95
C LEU A 78 9.28 -4.62 -3.43
N ILE A 79 8.62 -5.73 -3.78
CA ILE A 79 8.41 -6.19 -5.16
C ILE A 79 7.07 -6.98 -5.20
N HIS A 80 6.13 -6.49 -6.01
CA HIS A 80 4.73 -6.91 -6.18
C HIS A 80 4.46 -8.41 -6.42
N ARG A 81 3.29 -8.91 -5.94
CA ARG A 81 2.47 -9.97 -6.59
C ARG A 81 0.96 -9.78 -6.32
N GLY A 82 0.13 -10.29 -7.23
CA GLY A 82 -1.31 -10.02 -7.35
C GLY A 82 -2.24 -10.85 -6.45
N PHE A 83 -3.50 -10.40 -6.36
CA PHE A 83 -4.52 -10.88 -5.42
C PHE A 83 -5.42 -11.98 -6.02
N PRO A 84 -5.56 -13.16 -5.38
CA PRO A 84 -6.38 -14.25 -5.87
C PRO A 84 -7.89 -14.09 -5.61
N ASP A 85 -8.29 -13.30 -4.60
CA ASP A 85 -9.70 -13.04 -4.26
C ASP A 85 -10.17 -11.70 -4.86
N GLN A 86 -10.95 -11.77 -5.94
CA GLN A 86 -11.41 -10.60 -6.70
C GLN A 86 -12.44 -9.74 -5.94
N PRO A 87 -13.46 -10.30 -5.27
CA PRO A 87 -14.35 -9.54 -4.38
C PRO A 87 -13.59 -8.79 -3.28
N PHE A 88 -12.66 -9.46 -2.60
CA PHE A 88 -11.84 -8.84 -1.56
C PHE A 88 -10.93 -7.74 -2.14
N ALA A 89 -10.27 -8.01 -3.27
CA ALA A 89 -9.42 -7.03 -3.95
C ALA A 89 -10.20 -5.78 -4.36
N LYS A 90 -11.44 -5.94 -4.82
CA LYS A 90 -12.34 -4.82 -5.14
C LYS A 90 -12.70 -4.01 -3.90
N GLY A 91 -13.14 -4.67 -2.82
CA GLY A 91 -13.47 -3.99 -1.56
C GLY A 91 -12.26 -3.25 -0.96
N LEU A 92 -11.08 -3.86 -1.05
CA LEU A 92 -9.82 -3.22 -0.65
C LEU A 92 -9.50 -2.02 -1.55
N ALA A 93 -9.65 -2.13 -2.88
CA ALA A 93 -9.42 -1.02 -3.80
C ALA A 93 -10.38 0.15 -3.55
N GLU A 94 -11.65 -0.12 -3.27
CA GLU A 94 -12.66 0.89 -2.90
C GLU A 94 -12.29 1.57 -1.58
N TYR A 95 -12.00 0.80 -0.52
CA TYR A 95 -11.59 1.34 0.78
C TYR A 95 -10.33 2.20 0.68
N GLN A 96 -9.30 1.71 -0.02
CA GLN A 96 -8.04 2.45 -0.21
C GLN A 96 -8.26 3.71 -1.05
N SER A 97 -9.17 3.68 -2.03
CA SER A 97 -9.53 4.85 -2.83
C SER A 97 -10.18 5.94 -1.97
N GLU A 98 -11.12 5.58 -1.10
CA GLU A 98 -11.72 6.52 -0.15
C GLU A 98 -10.68 7.10 0.81
N ARG A 99 -9.78 6.26 1.32
CA ARG A 99 -8.68 6.71 2.18
C ARG A 99 -7.72 7.64 1.45
N ALA A 100 -7.41 7.38 0.19
CA ALA A 100 -6.54 8.21 -0.64
C ALA A 100 -7.17 9.58 -0.92
N LEU A 101 -8.47 9.64 -1.23
CA LEU A 101 -9.19 10.89 -1.49
C LEU A 101 -9.19 11.83 -0.28
N ARG A 102 -9.21 11.30 0.96
CA ARG A 102 -9.08 12.13 2.17
C ARG A 102 -7.77 12.91 2.27
N PHE A 103 -6.73 12.55 1.50
CA PHE A 103 -5.46 13.28 1.47
C PHE A 103 -5.47 14.53 0.58
N ILE A 104 -6.49 14.69 -0.27
CA ILE A 104 -6.66 15.84 -1.17
C ILE A 104 -7.85 16.74 -0.78
N GLU A 105 -8.62 16.36 0.24
CA GLU A 105 -9.76 17.12 0.79
C GLU A 105 -9.36 18.07 1.94
N LYS A 106 -8.07 18.32 2.15
CA LYS A 106 -7.55 19.25 3.16
C LYS A 106 -7.17 20.59 2.59
#